data_AF-A0A915C3T4-F1
#
_entry.id   AF-A0A915C3T4-F1
#
_cell.length_a   1.000
_cell.length_b   1.000
_cell.length_c   1.000
_cell.angle_alpha   90.00
_cell.angle_beta   90.00
_cell.angle_gamma   90.00
#
_symmetry.space_group_name_H-M   'P 1'
#
loop_
_entity.id
_entity.type
_entity.pdbx_description
1 polymer ?
#
loop_
_entity_poly.entity_id
_entity_poly.type
_entity_poly.pdbx_seq_one_letter_code
_entity_poly.pdbx_strand_id
1 'polypeptide(L)'
;EGLPFRLIGSTGRDLFVTDDRDIDLAAIVNAPPTKVPLDATIRAHWLVIDGEQPAVPENPTPLLEEDPAVSSTAEGAEAIDFGPTILSQAGRAVRKTEQVQIKTMATHALSVEQQLFFKEITEAIMGSDDARRTEALHSLQTDAG
;
A
#
# COMPACT_ATOMS: atom_id res chain seq x y z
N GLU A 1 19.69 -20.32 -6.49
CA GLU A 1 20.75 -19.37 -6.85
C GLU A 1 21.99 -20.15 -7.23
N GLY A 2 22.52 -19.91 -8.43
CA GLY A 2 23.66 -20.65 -8.96
C GLY A 2 24.93 -20.27 -8.22
N LEU A 3 25.65 -21.27 -7.72
CA LEU A 3 26.99 -21.06 -7.15
C LEU A 3 27.89 -20.45 -8.25
N PRO A 4 28.69 -19.41 -7.95
CA PRO A 4 29.58 -18.82 -8.94
C PRO A 4 30.65 -19.83 -9.35
N PHE A 5 30.79 -20.09 -10.65
CA PHE A 5 31.92 -20.85 -11.18
C PHE A 5 33.20 -20.08 -10.87
N ARG A 6 34.20 -20.77 -10.31
CA ARG A 6 35.52 -20.16 -10.11
C ARG A 6 36.29 -20.30 -11.41
N LEU A 7 36.44 -19.18 -12.13
CA LEU A 7 37.33 -19.10 -13.28
C LEU A 7 38.78 -19.06 -12.77
N ILE A 8 39.59 -20.07 -13.11
CA ILE A 8 41.02 -20.08 -12.81
C ILE A 8 41.77 -19.97 -14.14
N GLY A 9 42.20 -18.76 -14.47
CA GLY A 9 43.01 -18.46 -15.66
C GLY A 9 44.48 -18.37 -15.31
N SER A 10 45.25 -19.42 -15.60
CA SER A 10 46.71 -19.36 -15.70
C SER A 10 47.10 -20.31 -16.81
N THR A 11 47.80 -19.82 -17.85
CA THR A 11 48.23 -20.50 -19.09
C THR A 11 47.35 -20.40 -20.35
N GLY A 12 46.42 -19.42 -20.43
CA GLY A 12 45.74 -19.08 -21.69
C GLY A 12 44.60 -20.02 -22.12
N ARG A 13 44.08 -20.82 -21.18
CA ARG A 13 42.85 -21.60 -21.33
C ARG A 13 41.93 -21.30 -20.15
N ASP A 14 40.67 -20.99 -20.45
CA ASP A 14 39.64 -20.81 -19.43
C ASP A 14 39.23 -22.18 -18.91
N LEU A 15 39.58 -22.46 -17.65
CA LEU A 15 39.17 -23.68 -16.96
C LEU A 15 38.09 -23.31 -15.94
N PHE A 16 36.93 -23.93 -16.09
CA PHE A 16 35.84 -23.87 -15.13
C PHE A 16 36.01 -25.02 -14.17
N VAL A 17 36.38 -24.71 -12.93
CA VAL A 17 36.53 -25.70 -11.87
C VAL A 17 35.33 -25.58 -10.94
N THR A 18 34.65 -26.71 -10.70
CA THR A 18 33.65 -26.81 -9.64
C THR A 18 34.36 -26.78 -8.30
N ASP A 19 33.97 -25.89 -7.39
CA ASP A 19 34.54 -25.83 -6.02
C ASP A 19 33.92 -26.94 -5.16
N ASP A 20 34.23 -28.19 -5.50
CA ASP A 20 33.83 -29.37 -4.74
C ASP A 20 34.83 -29.57 -3.60
N ARG A 21 34.50 -29.03 -2.42
CA ARG A 21 35.28 -29.25 -1.19
C ARG A 21 34.67 -30.40 -0.38
N ASP A 22 35.54 -31.23 0.18
CA ASP A 22 35.13 -32.24 1.14
C ASP A 22 34.49 -31.57 2.37
N ILE A 23 33.32 -32.06 2.77
CA ILE A 23 32.55 -31.52 3.90
C ILE A 23 32.61 -32.49 5.07
N ASP A 24 32.88 -31.97 6.27
CA ASP A 24 32.79 -32.77 7.49
C ASP A 24 31.33 -33.10 7.82
N LEU A 25 31.00 -34.40 7.78
CA LEU A 25 29.66 -34.89 8.07
C LEU A 25 29.25 -34.62 9.52
N ALA A 26 30.20 -34.61 10.48
CA ALA A 26 29.89 -34.33 11.87
C ALA A 26 29.40 -32.89 12.07
N ALA A 27 29.92 -31.94 11.28
CA ALA A 27 29.48 -30.55 11.31
C ALA A 27 28.05 -30.39 10.77
N ILE A 28 27.66 -31.14 9.75
CA ILE A 28 26.30 -31.12 9.19
C ILE A 28 25.30 -31.74 10.16
N VAL A 29 25.63 -32.90 10.72
CA VAL A 29 24.73 -33.65 11.62
C VAL A 29 24.48 -32.88 12.91
N ASN A 30 25.49 -32.18 13.43
CA ASN A 30 25.37 -31.38 14.65
C ASN A 30 24.98 -29.92 14.38
N ALA A 31 24.70 -29.55 13.12
CA ALA A 31 24.27 -28.20 12.80
C ALA A 31 22.90 -27.93 13.44
N PRO A 32 22.69 -26.74 14.04
CA PRO A 32 21.38 -26.37 14.54
C PRO A 32 20.37 -26.30 13.38
N PRO A 33 19.09 -26.65 13.61
CA PRO A 33 18.07 -26.56 12.57
C PRO A 33 17.91 -25.11 12.10
N THR A 34 17.68 -24.94 10.80
CA THR A 34 17.42 -23.63 10.21
C THR A 34 16.07 -23.09 10.69
N LYS A 35 15.96 -21.75 10.78
CA LYS A 35 14.69 -21.12 11.13
C LYS A 35 13.70 -21.33 9.99
N VAL A 36 12.55 -21.89 10.32
CA VAL A 36 11.45 -22.08 9.36
C VAL A 36 10.67 -20.77 9.23
N PRO A 37 10.29 -20.35 8.02
CA PRO A 37 9.40 -19.21 7.83
C PRO A 37 8.05 -19.39 8.52
N LEU A 38 7.36 -18.28 8.76
CA LEU A 38 5.97 -18.31 9.19
C LEU A 38 5.07 -18.86 8.08
N ASP A 39 3.93 -19.41 8.48
CA ASP A 39 2.92 -19.90 7.54
C ASP A 39 2.27 -18.74 6.76
N ALA A 40 1.76 -19.05 5.57
CA ALA A 40 1.14 -18.07 4.70
C ALA A 40 -0.17 -17.52 5.30
N THR A 41 -0.33 -16.20 5.34
CA THR A 41 -1.54 -15.54 5.85
C THR A 41 -1.97 -14.40 4.91
N ILE A 42 -3.27 -14.14 4.86
CA ILE A 42 -3.87 -13.07 4.04
C ILE A 42 -4.32 -11.94 4.95
N ARG A 43 -3.97 -10.70 4.59
CA ARG A 43 -4.47 -9.48 5.21
C ARG A 43 -5.07 -8.57 4.13
N ALA A 44 -6.26 -8.04 4.39
CA ALA A 44 -6.95 -7.13 3.48
C ALA A 44 -6.82 -5.69 3.97
N HIS A 45 -6.66 -4.76 3.03
CA HIS A 45 -6.70 -3.31 3.27
C HIS A 45 -7.28 -2.60 2.03
N TRP A 46 -7.71 -1.36 2.19
CA TRP A 46 -8.17 -0.53 1.07
C TRP A 46 -6.97 0.04 0.32
N LEU A 47 -6.85 -0.31 -0.97
CA LEU A 47 -5.82 0.24 -1.84
C LEU A 47 -6.26 1.56 -2.48
N VAL A 48 -7.54 1.66 -2.87
CA VAL A 48 -8.13 2.83 -3.52
C VAL A 48 -9.59 2.97 -3.08
N ILE A 49 -10.02 4.19 -2.80
CA ILE A 49 -11.41 4.58 -2.54
C ILE A 49 -11.72 5.73 -3.49
N ASP A 50 -12.75 5.58 -4.34
CA ASP A 50 -13.18 6.60 -5.30
C ASP A 50 -12.04 7.17 -6.18
N GLY A 51 -11.10 6.33 -6.57
CA GLY A 51 -9.94 6.70 -7.41
C GLY A 51 -8.76 7.30 -6.62
N GLU A 52 -8.92 7.60 -5.34
CA GLU A 52 -7.84 8.09 -4.47
C GLU A 52 -7.27 6.98 -3.59
N GLN A 53 -5.94 6.95 -3.46
CA GLN A 53 -5.27 6.02 -2.55
C GLN A 53 -5.31 6.57 -1.12
N PRO A 54 -5.95 5.86 -0.15
CA PRO A 54 -5.99 6.34 1.22
C PRO A 54 -4.60 6.25 1.87
N ALA A 55 -4.29 7.20 2.75
CA ALA A 55 -3.03 7.25 3.50
C ALA A 55 -3.02 6.26 4.69
N VAL A 56 -3.24 4.97 4.41
CA VAL A 56 -3.08 3.90 5.41
C VAL A 56 -1.63 3.40 5.42
N PRO A 57 -1.11 2.87 6.54
CA PRO A 57 0.28 2.40 6.63
C PRO A 57 0.65 1.31 5.61
N GLU A 58 -0.33 0.54 5.14
CA GLU A 58 -0.15 -0.49 4.13
C GLU A 58 0.01 0.08 2.71
N ASN A 59 -0.41 1.33 2.48
CA ASN A 59 -0.30 2.00 1.18
C ASN A 59 1.00 2.82 1.11
N PRO A 60 1.62 2.95 -0.07
CA PRO A 60 2.80 3.80 -0.22
C PRO A 60 2.45 5.26 0.09
N THR A 61 3.38 5.96 0.72
CA THR A 61 3.27 7.41 0.86
C THR A 61 3.17 8.02 -0.53
N PRO A 62 2.21 8.92 -0.79
CA PRO A 62 2.09 9.60 -2.08
C PRO A 62 3.45 10.20 -2.42
N LEU A 63 4.03 9.77 -3.54
CA LEU A 63 5.21 10.42 -4.08
C LEU A 63 4.75 11.82 -4.46
N LEU A 64 5.19 12.83 -3.71
CA LEU A 64 5.27 14.16 -4.27
C LEU A 64 6.14 13.98 -5.51
N GLU A 65 5.63 14.33 -6.69
CA GLU A 65 6.44 14.35 -7.89
C GLU A 65 7.61 15.31 -7.60
N GLU A 66 8.73 14.73 -7.19
CA GLU A 66 9.96 15.48 -7.05
C GLU A 66 10.38 15.79 -8.47
N ASP A 67 10.32 17.08 -8.82
CA ASP A 67 11.01 17.63 -9.98
C ASP A 67 12.37 16.91 -10.12
N PRO A 68 12.74 16.39 -11.31
CA PRO A 68 13.92 15.55 -11.50
C PRO A 68 15.24 16.36 -11.41
N ALA A 69 15.49 16.97 -10.26
CA ALA A 69 16.61 17.85 -10.01
C ALA A 69 17.07 17.86 -8.55
N VAL A 70 17.04 16.74 -7.81
CA VAL A 70 17.96 16.53 -6.66
C VAL A 70 18.06 15.04 -6.29
N SER A 71 18.66 14.25 -7.17
CA SER A 71 19.43 13.09 -6.72
C SER A 71 20.68 13.62 -6.00
N SER A 72 20.65 13.75 -4.68
CA SER A 72 21.87 13.88 -3.87
C SER A 72 21.59 13.42 -2.44
N THR A 73 22.06 12.22 -2.11
CA THR A 73 22.66 11.84 -0.82
C THR A 73 22.19 12.58 0.44
N ALA A 74 21.53 11.87 1.34
CA ALA A 74 21.56 12.18 2.76
C ALA A 74 21.72 10.90 3.59
N GLU A 75 22.91 10.31 3.50
CA GLU A 75 23.47 9.56 4.63
C GLU A 75 23.80 10.57 5.74
N GLY A 76 23.39 10.26 6.98
CA GLY A 76 23.97 10.82 8.20
C GLY A 76 23.63 12.28 8.54
N ALA A 77 22.66 12.48 9.42
CA ALA A 77 22.59 13.69 10.24
C ALA A 77 22.56 13.28 11.72
N GLU A 78 23.60 13.73 12.42
CA GLU A 78 23.95 13.38 13.78
C GLU A 78 22.92 13.79 14.83
N ALA A 79 23.08 13.14 15.99
CA ALA A 79 22.40 13.41 17.24
C ALA A 79 22.43 14.90 17.60
N ILE A 80 21.25 15.48 17.79
CA ILE A 80 21.08 16.74 18.52
C ILE A 80 20.29 16.40 19.78
N ASP A 81 21.00 16.56 20.90
CA ASP A 81 20.55 16.40 22.27
C ASP A 81 19.38 17.33 22.59
N PHE A 82 18.20 16.76 22.86
CA PHE A 82 17.13 17.40 23.62
C PHE A 82 16.54 16.37 24.59
N GLY A 83 16.59 16.70 25.88
CA GLY A 83 16.29 15.83 27.02
C GLY A 83 14.87 15.23 27.09
N PRO A 84 14.61 14.41 28.13
CA PRO A 84 13.61 13.36 28.07
C PRO A 84 12.21 13.84 28.45
N THR A 85 11.41 14.27 27.46
CA THR A 85 9.97 14.54 27.66
C THR A 85 9.08 13.97 26.53
N ILE A 86 9.48 12.87 25.88
CA ILE A 86 8.67 12.24 24.80
C ILE A 86 8.14 10.83 25.16
N LEU A 87 8.53 10.27 26.32
CA LEU A 87 8.14 8.89 26.69
C LEU A 87 6.70 8.71 27.21
N SER A 88 5.91 9.78 27.37
CA SER A 88 4.55 9.68 27.92
C SER A 88 3.43 9.63 26.87
N GLN A 89 3.70 9.86 25.58
CA GLN A 89 2.63 9.97 24.57
C GLN A 89 2.57 8.83 23.55
N ALA A 90 3.56 7.94 23.51
CA ALA A 90 3.60 6.81 22.59
C ALA A 90 2.54 5.72 22.88
N GLY A 91 1.93 5.73 24.07
CA GLY A 91 0.96 4.70 24.49
C GLY A 91 -0.51 4.96 24.13
N ARG A 92 -0.85 6.14 23.57
CA ARG A 92 -2.27 6.51 23.31
C ARG A 92 -2.62 6.69 21.83
N ALA A 93 -1.66 6.58 20.92
CA ALA A 93 -1.88 6.83 19.49
C ALA A 93 -2.39 5.60 18.71
N VAL A 94 -2.43 4.40 19.32
CA VAL A 94 -2.76 3.13 18.63
C VAL A 94 -4.27 2.85 18.54
N ARG A 95 -5.14 3.71 19.10
CA ARG A 95 -6.61 3.52 19.06
C ARG A 95 -7.39 4.76 18.66
N LYS A 96 -6.88 5.54 17.72
CA LYS A 96 -7.78 6.27 16.84
C LYS A 96 -7.77 5.50 15.54
N THR A 97 -8.85 4.76 15.28
CA THR A 97 -9.34 4.64 13.91
C THR A 97 -9.23 6.03 13.31
N GLU A 98 -8.23 6.25 12.45
CA GLU A 98 -8.13 7.47 11.66
C GLU A 98 -9.43 7.55 10.89
N GLN A 99 -10.37 8.33 11.43
CA GLN A 99 -11.43 8.91 10.64
C GLN A 99 -10.70 9.88 9.73
N VAL A 100 -10.17 9.35 8.63
CA VAL A 100 -9.73 10.14 7.50
C VAL A 100 -10.94 11.00 7.17
N GLN A 101 -10.81 12.31 7.37
CA GLN A 101 -11.78 13.26 6.88
C GLN A 101 -11.79 13.08 5.37
N ILE A 102 -12.73 12.26 4.89
CA ILE A 102 -13.12 12.21 3.49
C ILE A 102 -13.63 13.62 3.24
N LYS A 103 -12.74 14.48 2.77
CA LYS A 103 -13.11 15.80 2.30
C LYS A 103 -13.90 15.50 1.04
N THR A 104 -15.22 15.50 1.15
CA THR A 104 -16.20 15.24 0.07
C THR A 104 -16.16 16.30 -1.04
N MET A 105 -15.00 16.93 -1.26
CA MET A 105 -14.75 17.99 -2.22
C MET A 105 -14.06 17.43 -3.48
N ALA A 106 -14.10 16.12 -3.71
CA ALA A 106 -13.99 15.61 -5.06
C ALA A 106 -15.35 15.85 -5.73
N THR A 107 -15.52 17.00 -6.38
CA THR A 107 -16.64 17.19 -7.30
C THR A 107 -16.42 16.20 -8.44
N HIS A 108 -17.02 15.02 -8.34
CA HIS A 108 -17.10 14.11 -9.47
C HIS A 108 -17.65 14.88 -10.66
N ALA A 109 -16.98 14.76 -11.81
CA ALA A 109 -17.46 15.36 -13.04
C ALA A 109 -18.80 14.70 -13.39
N LEU A 110 -19.91 15.36 -13.05
CA LEU A 110 -21.26 14.90 -13.35
C LEU A 110 -21.62 15.27 -14.79
N SER A 111 -22.11 14.29 -15.55
CA SER A 111 -22.66 14.57 -16.88
C SER A 111 -23.93 15.42 -16.79
N VAL A 112 -24.29 16.10 -17.88
CA VAL A 112 -25.54 16.90 -17.94
C VAL A 112 -26.76 16.02 -17.66
N GLU A 113 -26.77 14.81 -18.21
CA GLU A 113 -27.83 13.81 -17.99
C GLU A 113 -27.93 13.40 -16.52
N GLN A 114 -26.80 13.17 -15.83
CA GLN A 114 -26.80 12.83 -14.40
C GLN A 114 -27.32 13.98 -13.54
N GLN A 115 -27.03 15.23 -13.91
CA GLN A 115 -27.56 16.40 -13.21
C GLN A 115 -29.07 16.55 -13.42
N LEU A 116 -29.56 16.32 -14.65
CA LEU A 116 -30.99 16.30 -14.97
C LEU A 116 -31.71 15.20 -14.19
N PHE A 117 -31.18 13.98 -14.20
CA PHE A 117 -31.70 12.86 -13.42
C PHE A 117 -31.78 13.19 -11.93
N PHE A 118 -30.69 13.69 -11.33
CA PHE A 118 -30.68 14.11 -9.93
C PHE A 118 -31.76 15.16 -9.62
N LYS A 119 -31.93 16.16 -10.50
CA LYS A 119 -32.96 17.18 -10.35
C LYS A 119 -34.37 16.58 -10.40
N GLU A 120 -34.66 15.73 -11.38
CA GLU A 120 -35.99 15.12 -11.54
C GLU A 120 -36.34 14.19 -10.38
N ILE A 121 -35.38 13.37 -9.93
CA ILE A 121 -35.56 12.48 -8.78
C ILE A 121 -35.81 13.29 -7.50
N THR A 122 -35.01 14.33 -7.24
CA THR A 122 -35.20 15.17 -6.04
C THR A 122 -36.54 15.91 -6.04
N GLU A 123 -36.96 16.44 -7.20
CA GLU A 123 -38.27 17.08 -7.36
C GLU A 123 -39.42 16.09 -7.14
N ALA A 124 -39.34 14.89 -7.73
CA ALA A 124 -40.34 13.84 -7.57
C ALA A 124 -40.47 13.39 -6.10
N ILE A 125 -39.37 13.33 -5.36
CA ILE A 125 -39.37 12.93 -3.96
C ILE A 125 -39.98 14.01 -3.05
N MET A 126 -39.63 15.28 -3.28
CA MET A 126 -40.17 16.41 -2.50
C MET A 126 -41.59 16.83 -2.92
N GLY A 127 -42.05 16.36 -4.07
CA GLY A 127 -43.38 16.64 -4.61
C GLY A 127 -44.51 15.98 -3.83
N SER A 128 -45.72 16.46 -4.04
CA SER A 128 -46.94 15.94 -3.41
C SER A 128 -47.51 14.69 -4.10
N ASP A 129 -47.07 14.39 -5.33
CA ASP A 129 -47.54 13.23 -6.09
C ASP A 129 -46.87 11.94 -5.62
N ASP A 130 -47.66 11.08 -4.98
CA ASP A 130 -47.20 9.82 -4.40
C ASP A 130 -46.80 8.80 -5.46
N ALA A 131 -47.48 8.76 -6.61
CA ALA A 131 -47.15 7.82 -7.69
C ALA A 131 -45.77 8.12 -8.27
N ARG A 132 -45.51 9.40 -8.58
CA ARG A 132 -44.22 9.86 -9.07
C ARG A 132 -43.10 9.65 -8.05
N ARG A 133 -43.39 9.81 -6.76
CA ARG A 133 -42.44 9.49 -5.68
C ARG A 133 -42.10 8.00 -5.65
N THR A 134 -43.09 7.11 -5.79
CA THR A 134 -42.83 5.67 -5.80
C THR A 134 -42.01 5.22 -7.01
N GLU A 135 -42.25 5.81 -8.18
CA GLU A 135 -41.45 5.54 -9.39
C GLU A 135 -39.99 6.00 -9.22
N ALA A 136 -39.77 7.19 -8.67
CA ALA A 136 -38.42 7.69 -8.38
C ALA A 136 -37.65 6.80 -7.40
N LEU A 137 -38.31 6.32 -6.34
CA LEU A 137 -37.71 5.40 -5.37
C LEU A 137 -37.39 4.03 -5.99
N HIS A 138 -38.27 3.52 -6.86
CA HIS A 138 -38.01 2.29 -7.60
C HIS A 138 -36.79 2.46 -8.51
N SER A 139 -36.72 3.56 -9.27
CA SER A 139 -35.57 3.88 -10.13
C SER A 139 -34.25 3.88 -9.33
N LEU A 140 -34.21 4.57 -8.19
CA LEU A 140 -33.02 4.57 -7.30
C LEU A 140 -32.63 3.19 -6.76
N GLN A 141 -33.60 2.26 -6.63
CA GLN A 141 -33.34 0.92 -6.13
C GLN A 141 -32.80 -0.02 -7.22
N THR A 142 -33.26 0.15 -8.46
CA THR A 142 -33.01 -0.81 -9.55
C THR A 142 -32.01 -0.35 -10.58
N ASP A 143 -31.86 0.96 -10.77
CA ASP A 143 -30.95 1.51 -11.77
C ASP A 143 -29.50 1.47 -11.25
N ALA A 144 -28.59 1.02 -12.10
CA ALA A 144 -27.17 0.96 -11.78
C ALA A 144 -26.49 2.19 -12.43
N GLY A 145 -25.71 2.91 -11.60
CA GLY A 145 -25.19 4.25 -11.89
C GLY A 145 -24.44 4.44 -13.21
#